data_AF-A0A959AEL8-F1
#
_entry.id   AF-A0A959AEL8-F1
#
_cell.length_a   1.000
_cell.length_b   1.000
_cell.length_c   1.000
_cell.angle_alpha   90.00
_cell.angle_beta   90.00
_cell.angle_gamma   90.00
#
_symmetry.space_group_name_H-M   'P 1'
#
loop_
_entity.id
_entity.type
_entity.pdbx_description
1 polymer ?
#
loop_
_entity_poly.entity_id
_entity_poly.type
_entity_poly.pdbx_seq_one_letter_code
_entity_poly.pdbx_strand_id
1 'polypeptide(L)' 'KLALEDLLRYLKKMPANYFEVFNLYVLDGYSHEEIAQMLDIEPALSRKRLSRARMWLNDRFSSNCANFMELFTNN' A
#
# COMPACT_ATOMS: atom_id res chain seq x y z
N LYS A 1 11.87 -16.05 -9.10
CA LYS A 1 11.13 -14.97 -9.80
C LYS A 1 9.63 -15.21 -9.58
N LEU A 2 9.13 -15.03 -8.35
CA LEU A 2 7.73 -15.36 -7.97
C LEU A 2 7.04 -14.25 -7.16
N ALA A 3 7.80 -13.33 -6.53
CA ALA A 3 7.23 -12.39 -5.57
C ALA A 3 6.31 -11.32 -6.20
N LEU A 4 6.62 -10.84 -7.41
CA LEU A 4 5.90 -9.70 -8.00
C LEU A 4 4.53 -10.10 -8.58
N GLU A 5 4.42 -11.24 -9.24
CA GLU A 5 3.16 -11.70 -9.84
C GLU A 5 2.14 -12.10 -8.78
N ASP A 6 2.59 -12.78 -7.73
CA ASP A 6 1.74 -13.10 -6.59
C ASP A 6 1.31 -11.82 -5.86
N LEU A 7 2.23 -10.86 -5.65
CA LEU A 7 1.91 -9.56 -5.07
C LEU A 7 0.82 -8.84 -5.88
N LEU A 8 0.96 -8.77 -7.20
CA LEU A 8 -0.04 -8.13 -8.07
C LEU A 8 -1.41 -8.83 -7.98
N ARG A 9 -1.46 -10.16 -7.85
CA ARG A 9 -2.71 -10.90 -7.63
C ARG A 9 -3.36 -10.56 -6.28
N TYR A 10 -2.57 -10.31 -5.23
CA TYR A 10 -3.09 -9.90 -3.93
C TYR A 10 -3.51 -8.43 -3.92
N LEU A 11 -2.74 -7.55 -4.54
CA LEU A 11 -3.10 -6.14 -4.70
C LEU A 11 -4.43 -5.98 -5.44
N LYS A 12 -4.71 -6.80 -6.45
CA LYS A 12 -6.02 -6.83 -7.14
C LYS A 12 -7.21 -7.21 -6.25
N LYS A 13 -6.96 -7.89 -5.12
CA LYS A 13 -8.00 -8.25 -4.14
C LYS A 13 -8.17 -7.18 -3.04
N MET A 14 -7.29 -6.19 -3.00
CA MET A 14 -7.37 -5.09 -2.05
C MET A 14 -8.51 -4.14 -2.45
N PRO A 15 -9.26 -3.57 -1.48
CA PRO A 15 -10.20 -2.50 -1.75
C PRO A 15 -9.55 -1.34 -2.51
N ALA A 16 -10.22 -0.84 -3.55
CA ALA A 16 -9.65 0.14 -4.49
C ALA A 16 -9.12 1.41 -3.80
N ASN A 17 -9.83 1.89 -2.79
CA ASN A 17 -9.47 3.05 -1.97
C ASN A 17 -8.17 2.87 -1.18
N TYR A 18 -7.78 1.64 -0.83
CA TYR A 18 -6.50 1.37 -0.18
C TYR A 18 -5.40 1.15 -1.22
N PHE A 19 -5.76 0.49 -2.33
CA PHE A 19 -4.86 0.21 -3.44
C PHE A 19 -4.34 1.49 -4.10
N GLU A 20 -5.21 2.47 -4.41
CA GLU A 20 -4.79 3.73 -5.03
C GLU A 20 -3.75 4.46 -4.18
N VAL A 21 -4.02 4.66 -2.89
CA VAL A 21 -3.08 5.35 -1.99
C VAL A 21 -1.78 4.56 -1.83
N PHE A 22 -1.86 3.23 -1.75
CA PHE A 22 -0.67 2.40 -1.67
C PHE A 22 0.17 2.47 -2.95
N ASN A 23 -0.47 2.42 -4.12
CA ASN A 23 0.19 2.49 -5.42
C ASN A 23 0.90 3.84 -5.59
N LEU A 24 0.17 4.94 -5.37
CA LEU A 24 0.72 6.30 -5.50
C LEU A 24 1.89 6.55 -4.53
N TYR A 25 1.82 6.02 -3.31
CA TYR A 25 2.89 6.21 -2.32
C TYR A 25 4.11 5.29 -2.59
N VAL A 26 3.86 4.01 -2.82
CA VAL A 26 4.93 2.98 -2.85
C VAL A 26 5.53 2.80 -4.24
N LEU A 27 4.71 2.87 -5.29
CA LEU A 27 5.18 2.69 -6.67
C LEU A 27 5.54 4.02 -7.32
N ASP A 28 4.72 5.04 -7.14
CA ASP A 28 4.93 6.34 -7.78
C ASP A 28 5.71 7.34 -6.90
N GLY A 29 5.87 7.06 -5.60
CA GLY A 29 6.71 7.85 -4.69
C GLY A 29 6.08 9.17 -4.23
N TYR A 30 4.77 9.36 -4.40
CA TYR A 30 4.08 10.57 -3.99
C TYR A 30 3.95 10.70 -2.47
N SER A 31 4.00 11.94 -1.98
CA SER A 31 3.74 12.27 -0.59
C SER A 31 2.25 12.17 -0.23
N HIS A 32 1.95 12.08 1.06
CA HIS A 32 0.57 12.08 1.54
C HIS A 32 -0.21 13.36 1.20
N GLU A 33 0.48 14.48 1.02
CA GLU A 33 -0.14 15.76 0.64
C GLU A 33 -0.50 15.78 -0.85
N GLU A 34 0.39 15.29 -1.72
CA GLU A 34 0.12 15.18 -3.16
C GLU A 34 -1.01 14.17 -3.43
N ILE A 35 -0.98 13.02 -2.75
CA ILE A 35 -2.06 12.01 -2.86
C ILE A 35 -3.39 12.57 -2.37
N ALA A 36 -3.38 13.36 -1.31
CA ALA A 36 -4.56 14.03 -0.79
C ALA A 36 -5.17 14.98 -1.82
N GLN A 37 -4.34 15.80 -2.48
CA GLN A 37 -4.77 16.69 -3.54
C GLN A 37 -5.29 15.94 -4.78
N MET A 38 -4.60 14.86 -5.19
CA MET A 38 -4.99 14.08 -6.38
C MET A 38 -6.31 13.34 -6.20
N LEU A 39 -6.58 12.83 -4.99
CA LEU A 39 -7.78 12.04 -4.70
C LEU A 39 -8.90 12.87 -4.05
N ASP A 40 -8.69 14.18 -3.88
CA ASP A 40 -9.59 15.09 -3.16
C ASP A 40 -9.98 14.54 -1.76
N ILE A 41 -8.97 14.13 -1.00
CA ILE A 41 -9.13 13.58 0.36
C ILE A 41 -8.21 14.29 1.35
N GLU A 42 -8.50 14.14 2.64
CA GLU A 42 -7.61 14.61 3.69
C GLU A 42 -6.25 13.85 3.70
N PRO A 43 -5.11 14.52 3.91
CA PRO A 43 -3.81 13.87 4.12
C PRO A 43 -3.83 12.86 5.27
N ALA A 44 -4.62 13.13 6.30
CA ALA A 44 -4.85 12.19 7.40
C ALA A 44 -5.59 10.92 6.94
N LEU A 45 -6.50 11.03 5.96
CA LEU A 45 -7.18 9.88 5.37
C LEU A 45 -6.23 9.06 4.49
N SER A 46 -5.33 9.72 3.74
CA SER A 46 -4.26 9.04 2.98
C SER A 46 -3.39 8.17 3.91
N ARG A 47 -2.89 8.71 5.02
CA ARG A 47 -2.13 7.95 6.03
C ARG A 47 -2.92 6.75 6.60
N LYS A 48 -4.20 6.95 6.92
CA LYS A 48 -5.09 5.87 7.40
C LYS A 48 -5.28 4.79 6.33
N ARG A 49 -5.52 5.16 5.07
CA ARG A 49 -5.67 4.22 3.94
C ARG A 49 -4.40 3.41 3.71
N LEU A 50 -3.23 4.03 3.77
CA LEU A 50 -1.94 3.33 3.65
C LEU A 50 -1.73 2.33 4.80
N SER A 51 -2.04 2.73 6.04
CA SER A 51 -1.97 1.82 7.20
C SER A 51 -2.92 0.62 7.05
N ARG A 52 -4.15 0.86 6.58
CA ARG A 52 -5.11 -0.23 6.30
C ARG A 52 -4.67 -1.12 5.15
N ALA A 53 -4.08 -0.57 4.08
CA ALA A 53 -3.49 -1.33 2.98
C ALA A 53 -2.41 -2.29 3.49
N ARG A 54 -1.51 -1.79 4.35
CA ARG A 54 -0.44 -2.58 4.98
C ARG A 54 -1.01 -3.68 5.88
N MET A 55 -2.01 -3.37 6.69
CA MET A 55 -2.68 -4.36 7.54
C MET A 55 -3.40 -5.44 6.74
N TRP A 56 -4.05 -5.05 5.64
CA TRP A 56 -4.72 -5.96 4.71
C TRP A 56 -3.72 -6.92 4.05
N LEU A 57 -2.54 -6.43 3.66
CA LEU A 57 -1.46 -7.28 3.15
C LEU A 57 -0.96 -8.21 4.25
N ASN A 58 -0.68 -7.71 5.45
CA ASN A 58 -0.15 -8.54 6.54
C ASN A 58 -1.10 -9.69 6.93
N ASP A 59 -2.40 -9.43 7.01
CA ASP A 59 -3.44 -10.44 7.28
C ASP A 59 -3.45 -11.55 6.21
N ARG A 60 -3.26 -11.19 4.93
CA ARG A 60 -3.25 -12.14 3.82
C ARG A 60 -1.93 -12.88 3.64
N PHE A 61 -0.82 -12.31 4.09
CA PHE A 61 0.54 -12.86 3.98
C PHE A 61 1.04 -13.50 5.29
N SER A 62 0.13 -13.83 6.21
CA SER A 62 0.38 -14.34 7.58
C SER A 62 1.13 -15.69 7.70
N SER A 63 1.77 -16.20 6.64
CA SER A 63 2.59 -17.41 6.72
C SER A 63 4.10 -17.20 6.68
N ASN A 64 4.65 -16.01 6.35
CA ASN A 64 6.10 -15.75 6.60
C ASN A 64 6.59 -14.29 6.45
N CYS A 65 5.75 -13.27 6.62
CA CYS A 65 6.07 -11.92 6.17
C CYS A 65 6.37 -10.92 7.30
N ALA A 66 7.33 -11.21 8.17
CA ALA A 66 7.98 -10.14 8.96
C ALA A 66 8.80 -9.18 8.07
N ASN A 67 9.16 -9.59 6.84
CA ASN A 67 10.08 -8.85 5.95
C ASN A 67 9.45 -7.92 4.91
N PHE A 68 8.13 -7.98 4.62
CA PHE A 68 7.59 -7.26 3.46
C PHE A 68 7.58 -5.73 3.66
N MET A 69 7.35 -5.30 4.91
CA MET A 69 7.29 -3.88 5.23
C MET A 69 8.69 -3.25 5.18
N GLU A 70 9.73 -3.99 5.57
CA GLU A 70 11.14 -3.58 5.50
C GLU A 70 11.62 -3.25 4.09
N LEU A 71 11.01 -3.86 3.06
CA LEU A 71 11.34 -3.59 1.65
C LEU A 71 10.90 -2.19 1.21
N PHE A 72 10.00 -1.53 1.94
CA PHE A 72 9.43 -0.22 1.60
C PHE A 72 9.59 0.82 2.71
N THR A 73 10.36 0.54 3.77
CA THR A 73 10.70 1.50 4.84
C THR A 73 12.09 2.12 4.71
N ASN A 74 12.88 1.75 3.70
CA ASN A 74 14.15 2.41 3.41
C ASN A 74 13.96 3.51 2.35
N ASN A 75 13.41 4.65 2.76
CA ASN A 75 13.61 5.95 2.11
C ASN A 75 13.30 7.06 3.12
#